data_AF-A0A971FFT4-F1
#
_entry.id   AF-A0A971FFT4-F1
#
_cell.length_a   1.000
_cell.length_b   1.000
_cell.length_c   1.000
_cell.angle_alpha   90.00
_cell.angle_beta   90.00
_cell.angle_gamma   90.00
#
_symmetry.space_group_name_H-M   'P 1'
#
loop_
_entity.id
_entity.type
_entity.pdbx_description
1 polymer ?
#
loop_
_entity_poly.entity_id
_entity_poly.type
_entity_poly.pdbx_seq_one_letter_code
_entity_poly.pdbx_strand_id
1 'polypeptide(L)'
;MKVYLRHRHHHAAPPAFRAGFTLIELLVATTLLSIVMSAVYTLTHASLRSWSYAESGFDPYREARSAFTLFSHEYNNMAGRAGHLFEGDDRQITMFVIAQPMDLDEGEGRRLMRVIYRYNRNKRTLEREEALVETALPKQPPDPKEFDRSRVKVAREYKTTVAENVTDLKITYIWVPAPDDISDPNDEEPPVPVPAVYMERHDPLWGLPQGVQLAITLRDPDDDEKEYTLEATFPSRANAFRMPRESLEKMIFDEE
;
A
#
# COMPACT_ATOMS: atom_id res chain seq x y z
N MET A 1 -102.30 -38.04 -22.48
CA MET A 1 -101.35 -37.58 -21.45
C MET A 1 -100.01 -38.28 -21.70
N LYS A 2 -99.07 -37.61 -22.37
CA LYS A 2 -97.70 -38.07 -22.61
C LYS A 2 -96.77 -36.91 -22.25
N VAL A 3 -95.98 -37.12 -21.19
CA VAL A 3 -95.03 -36.14 -20.65
C VAL A 3 -93.72 -36.30 -21.43
N TYR A 4 -93.28 -35.24 -22.11
CA TYR A 4 -91.93 -35.17 -22.67
C TYR A 4 -90.97 -34.61 -21.63
N LEU A 5 -90.05 -35.45 -21.16
CA LEU A 5 -88.94 -35.07 -20.29
C LEU A 5 -87.90 -34.28 -21.10
N ARG A 6 -87.62 -33.06 -20.65
CA ARG A 6 -86.67 -32.11 -21.23
C ARG A 6 -85.29 -32.39 -20.63
N HIS A 7 -84.36 -32.95 -21.41
CA HIS A 7 -82.95 -33.06 -20.99
C HIS A 7 -82.32 -31.67 -20.94
N ARG A 8 -81.93 -31.23 -19.74
CA ARG A 8 -81.02 -30.08 -19.54
C ARG A 8 -79.58 -30.58 -19.64
N HIS A 9 -78.86 -30.13 -20.65
CA HIS A 9 -77.39 -30.17 -20.64
C HIS A 9 -76.90 -29.03 -19.75
N HIS A 10 -76.34 -29.36 -18.59
CA HIS A 10 -75.55 -28.43 -17.80
C HIS A 10 -74.18 -28.28 -18.48
N HIS A 11 -73.96 -27.17 -19.17
CA HIS A 11 -72.61 -26.73 -19.53
C HIS A 11 -71.93 -26.23 -18.25
N ALA A 12 -71.04 -27.06 -17.69
CA ALA A 12 -70.10 -26.61 -16.68
C ALA A 12 -69.13 -25.60 -17.32
N ALA A 13 -68.99 -24.43 -16.71
CA ALA A 13 -67.95 -23.47 -17.08
C ALA A 13 -66.56 -24.11 -16.86
N PRO A 14 -65.58 -23.86 -17.76
CA PRO A 14 -64.23 -24.39 -17.56
C PRO A 14 -63.62 -23.82 -16.27
N PRO A 15 -62.83 -24.61 -15.53
CA PRO A 15 -62.16 -24.12 -14.34
C PRO A 15 -61.17 -23.02 -14.75
N ALA A 16 -61.28 -21.85 -14.14
CA ALA A 16 -60.27 -20.81 -14.24
C ALA A 16 -58.96 -21.39 -13.65
N PHE A 17 -57.97 -21.64 -14.51
CA PHE A 17 -56.62 -21.98 -14.08
C PHE A 17 -56.11 -20.83 -13.19
N ARG A 18 -56.08 -21.05 -11.88
CA ARG A 18 -55.26 -20.23 -10.98
C ARG A 18 -53.82 -20.61 -11.28
N ALA A 19 -53.16 -19.82 -12.11
CA ALA A 19 -51.72 -19.93 -12.33
C ALA A 19 -51.00 -19.64 -11.00
N GLY A 20 -50.60 -20.70 -10.30
CA GLY A 20 -49.68 -20.59 -9.18
C GLY A 20 -48.26 -20.38 -9.71
N PHE A 21 -47.45 -19.61 -8.98
CA PHE A 21 -46.04 -19.41 -9.30
C PHE A 21 -45.28 -20.75 -9.24
N THR A 22 -44.53 -21.06 -10.29
CA THR A 22 -43.63 -22.21 -10.28
C THR A 22 -42.39 -21.91 -9.42
N LEU A 23 -41.77 -22.95 -8.87
CA LEU A 23 -40.56 -22.81 -8.04
C LEU A 23 -39.41 -22.16 -8.82
N ILE A 24 -39.31 -22.43 -10.12
CA ILE A 24 -38.33 -21.80 -11.02
C ILE A 24 -38.57 -20.30 -11.17
N GLU A 25 -39.82 -19.86 -11.36
CA GLU A 25 -40.15 -18.43 -11.46
C GLU A 25 -39.82 -17.70 -10.15
N LEU A 26 -40.03 -18.36 -9.01
CA LEU A 26 -39.69 -17.80 -7.70
C LEU A 26 -38.16 -17.68 -7.51
N LEU A 27 -37.38 -18.65 -7.99
CA LEU A 27 -35.91 -18.66 -7.91
C LEU A 27 -35.29 -17.64 -8.87
N VAL A 28 -35.85 -17.47 -10.07
CA VAL A 28 -35.45 -16.43 -11.01
C VAL A 28 -35.81 -15.05 -10.46
N ALA A 29 -37.00 -14.88 -9.88
CA ALA A 29 -37.39 -13.61 -9.28
C ALA A 29 -36.48 -13.22 -8.11
N THR A 30 -36.11 -14.15 -7.23
CA THR A 30 -35.21 -13.85 -6.10
C THR A 30 -33.79 -13.54 -6.53
N THR A 31 -33.26 -14.24 -7.55
CA THR A 31 -31.93 -13.93 -8.10
C THR A 31 -31.90 -12.57 -8.78
N LEU A 32 -32.89 -12.24 -9.61
CA LEU A 32 -33.02 -10.90 -10.19
C LEU A 32 -33.15 -9.83 -9.11
N LEU A 33 -33.97 -10.07 -8.09
CA LEU A 33 -34.10 -9.15 -6.96
C LEU A 33 -32.76 -8.97 -6.22
N SER A 34 -32.00 -10.03 -5.98
CA SER A 34 -30.68 -9.93 -5.33
C SER A 34 -29.69 -9.11 -6.16
N ILE A 35 -29.66 -9.30 -7.48
CA ILE A 35 -28.76 -8.56 -8.38
C ILE A 35 -29.14 -7.08 -8.36
N VAL A 36 -30.42 -6.76 -8.45
CA VAL A 36 -30.91 -5.38 -8.39
C VAL A 36 -30.60 -4.75 -7.04
N MET A 37 -30.86 -5.45 -5.93
CA MET A 37 -30.57 -4.94 -4.59
C MET A 37 -29.06 -4.73 -4.38
N SER A 38 -28.20 -5.63 -4.85
CA SER A 38 -26.75 -5.45 -4.82
C SER A 38 -26.31 -4.26 -5.66
N ALA A 39 -26.85 -4.08 -6.87
CA ALA A 39 -26.54 -2.94 -7.72
C ALA A 39 -26.95 -1.61 -7.07
N VAL A 40 -28.18 -1.54 -6.51
CA VAL A 40 -28.68 -0.36 -5.80
C VAL A 40 -27.85 -0.07 -4.57
N TYR A 41 -27.49 -1.09 -3.79
CA TYR A 41 -26.65 -0.93 -2.61
C TYR A 41 -25.27 -0.37 -2.98
N THR A 42 -24.61 -0.97 -3.97
CA THR A 42 -23.29 -0.53 -4.45
C THR A 42 -23.35 0.89 -4.98
N LEU A 43 -24.37 1.21 -5.79
CA LEU A 43 -24.55 2.56 -6.36
C LEU A 43 -24.80 3.60 -5.26
N THR A 44 -25.69 3.31 -4.31
CA THR A 44 -26.00 4.23 -3.21
C THR A 44 -24.77 4.45 -2.34
N HIS A 45 -24.00 3.39 -2.05
CA HIS A 45 -22.81 3.51 -1.24
C HIS A 45 -21.68 4.27 -1.96
N ALA A 46 -21.51 4.04 -3.27
CA ALA A 46 -20.57 4.79 -4.10
C ALA A 46 -20.95 6.28 -4.20
N SER A 47 -22.24 6.59 -4.38
CA SER A 47 -22.76 7.95 -4.42
C SER A 47 -22.60 8.67 -3.08
N LEU A 48 -22.89 8.01 -1.96
CA LEU A 48 -22.69 8.59 -0.62
C LEU A 48 -21.21 8.84 -0.32
N ARG A 49 -20.30 7.95 -0.74
CA ARG A 49 -18.86 8.22 -0.63
C ARG A 49 -18.45 9.42 -1.48
N SER A 50 -18.87 9.45 -2.75
CA SER A 50 -18.55 10.55 -3.66
C SER A 50 -19.09 11.89 -3.16
N TRP A 51 -20.31 11.89 -2.63
CA TRP A 51 -20.92 13.07 -2.02
C TRP A 51 -20.22 13.47 -0.72
N SER A 52 -19.90 12.51 0.15
CA SER A 52 -19.10 12.76 1.36
C SER A 52 -17.73 13.35 1.02
N TYR A 53 -17.05 12.88 -0.03
CA TYR A 53 -15.79 13.44 -0.50
C TYR A 53 -15.98 14.87 -1.02
N ALA A 54 -17.07 15.12 -1.74
CA ALA A 54 -17.40 16.46 -2.24
C ALA A 54 -17.83 17.43 -1.12
N GLU A 55 -18.45 16.94 -0.04
CA GLU A 55 -18.97 17.74 1.06
C GLU A 55 -17.93 17.98 2.16
N SER A 56 -17.01 17.02 2.40
CA SER A 56 -15.95 17.18 3.39
C SER A 56 -14.76 18.02 2.88
N GLY A 57 -14.70 18.28 1.58
CA GLY A 57 -13.51 18.85 0.93
C GLY A 57 -12.32 17.88 0.96
N PHE A 58 -11.22 18.29 0.35
CA PHE A 58 -9.95 17.59 0.47
C PHE A 58 -9.32 17.90 1.82
N ASP A 59 -8.99 16.86 2.59
CA ASP A 59 -8.30 17.00 3.88
C ASP A 59 -6.82 16.56 3.72
N PRO A 60 -5.88 17.51 3.52
CA PRO A 60 -4.47 17.18 3.34
C PRO A 60 -3.87 16.48 4.57
N TYR A 61 -4.40 16.73 5.77
CA TYR A 61 -3.94 16.07 6.99
C TYR A 61 -4.29 14.57 6.96
N ARG A 62 -5.54 14.25 6.63
CA ARG A 62 -6.00 12.87 6.54
C ARG A 62 -5.27 12.10 5.45
N GLU A 63 -5.05 12.73 4.31
CA GLU A 63 -4.33 12.13 3.18
C GLU A 63 -2.87 11.80 3.55
N ALA A 64 -2.14 12.78 4.09
CA ALA A 64 -0.76 12.59 4.56
C ALA A 64 -0.66 11.48 5.61
N ARG A 65 -1.59 11.48 6.58
CA ARG A 65 -1.63 10.48 7.66
C ARG A 65 -1.91 9.07 7.13
N SER A 66 -2.79 8.93 6.15
CA SER A 66 -3.04 7.66 5.46
C SER A 66 -1.77 7.14 4.78
N ALA A 67 -1.08 7.99 4.01
CA ALA A 67 0.17 7.64 3.34
C ALA A 67 1.26 7.21 4.34
N PHE A 68 1.41 7.95 5.45
CA PHE A 68 2.38 7.64 6.50
C PHE A 68 2.05 6.36 7.25
N THR A 69 0.76 6.08 7.47
CA THR A 69 0.33 4.84 8.13
C THR A 69 0.65 3.62 7.27
N LEU A 70 0.39 3.70 5.97
CA LEU A 70 0.73 2.66 5.02
C LEU A 70 2.26 2.46 4.95
N PHE A 71 3.00 3.55 4.75
CA PHE A 71 4.47 3.51 4.71
C PHE A 71 5.06 2.92 5.99
N SER A 72 4.57 3.36 7.16
CA SER A 72 5.00 2.84 8.47
C SER A 72 4.77 1.34 8.58
N HIS A 73 3.60 0.86 8.16
CA HIS A 73 3.30 -0.57 8.20
C HIS A 73 4.30 -1.37 7.35
N GLU A 74 4.62 -0.89 6.15
CA GLU A 74 5.52 -1.58 5.23
C GLU A 74 6.99 -1.50 5.65
N TYR A 75 7.43 -0.32 6.05
CA TYR A 75 8.78 -0.10 6.56
C TYR A 75 9.07 -0.96 7.80
N ASN A 76 8.08 -1.11 8.69
CA ASN A 76 8.21 -1.99 9.86
C ASN A 76 8.17 -3.50 9.53
N ASN A 77 7.75 -3.87 8.32
CA ASN A 77 7.70 -5.26 7.84
C ASN A 77 8.74 -5.53 6.73
N MET A 78 9.81 -4.73 6.65
CA MET A 78 10.91 -5.00 5.74
C MET A 78 11.58 -6.35 6.00
N ALA A 79 11.89 -7.07 4.93
CA ALA A 79 12.65 -8.30 4.97
C ALA A 79 14.14 -7.98 5.22
N GLY A 80 14.63 -8.17 6.45
CA GLY A 80 16.02 -7.84 6.80
C GLY A 80 17.09 -8.51 5.93
N ARG A 81 16.82 -9.70 5.37
CA ARG A 81 17.72 -10.38 4.40
C ARG A 81 17.88 -9.62 3.08
N ALA A 82 16.97 -8.71 2.77
CA ALA A 82 16.97 -7.88 1.59
C ALA A 82 17.65 -6.52 1.81
N GLY A 83 18.33 -6.30 2.94
CA GLY A 83 18.97 -5.01 3.22
C GLY A 83 19.93 -4.54 2.13
N HIS A 84 20.66 -5.46 1.52
CA HIS A 84 21.55 -5.15 0.39
C HIS A 84 20.83 -4.75 -0.91
N LEU A 85 19.50 -4.90 -0.98
CA LEU A 85 18.63 -4.50 -2.09
C LEU A 85 17.81 -3.24 -1.77
N PHE A 86 17.94 -2.70 -0.55
CA PHE A 86 17.31 -1.44 -0.16
C PHE A 86 18.04 -0.29 -0.85
N GLU A 87 17.29 0.60 -1.49
CA GLU A 87 17.85 1.74 -2.21
C GLU A 87 16.84 2.88 -2.30
N GLY A 88 17.36 4.08 -2.56
CA GLY A 88 16.53 5.22 -2.88
C GLY A 88 17.31 6.52 -2.94
N ASP A 89 16.60 7.57 -3.29
CA ASP A 89 17.04 8.96 -3.30
C ASP A 89 16.11 9.80 -2.43
N ASP A 90 16.09 11.11 -2.63
CA ASP A 90 15.27 12.07 -1.88
C ASP A 90 13.78 11.99 -2.23
N ARG A 91 13.40 11.25 -3.29
CA ARG A 91 12.06 11.21 -3.89
C ARG A 91 11.52 9.82 -4.18
N GLN A 92 12.37 8.80 -4.10
CA GLN A 92 12.01 7.41 -4.31
C GLN A 92 12.69 6.53 -3.28
N ILE A 93 11.96 5.53 -2.80
CA ILE A 93 12.50 4.47 -1.94
C ILE A 93 11.98 3.12 -2.41
N THR A 94 12.90 2.16 -2.53
CA THR A 94 12.64 0.77 -2.92
C THR A 94 12.91 -0.13 -1.74
N MET A 95 11.90 -0.92 -1.37
CA MET A 95 11.94 -1.81 -0.21
C MET A 95 11.46 -3.20 -0.59
N PHE A 96 11.92 -4.19 0.17
CA PHE A 96 11.40 -5.55 0.11
C PHE A 96 10.68 -5.84 1.43
N VAL A 97 9.38 -6.08 1.36
CA VAL A 97 8.50 -6.13 2.53
C VAL A 97 7.68 -7.41 2.55
N ILE A 98 7.30 -7.85 3.74
CA ILE A 98 6.35 -8.94 3.92
C ILE A 98 5.00 -8.33 4.27
N ALA A 99 4.13 -8.17 3.27
CA ALA A 99 2.82 -7.54 3.44
C ALA A 99 1.75 -8.27 2.61
N GLN A 100 0.48 -7.93 2.85
CA GLN A 100 -0.63 -8.40 2.04
C GLN A 100 -0.68 -7.55 0.75
N PRO A 101 -0.81 -8.16 -0.43
CA PRO A 101 -1.01 -7.41 -1.68
C PRO A 101 -2.23 -6.49 -1.60
N MET A 102 -2.12 -5.31 -2.19
CA MET A 102 -3.26 -4.43 -2.44
C MET A 102 -4.03 -4.84 -3.69
N ASP A 103 -3.35 -5.50 -4.64
CA ASP A 103 -4.00 -6.13 -5.79
C ASP A 103 -4.87 -7.31 -5.33
N LEU A 104 -6.19 -7.16 -5.49
CA LEU A 104 -7.17 -8.20 -5.11
C LEU A 104 -7.02 -9.47 -5.95
N ASP A 105 -6.47 -9.37 -7.17
CA ASP A 105 -6.27 -10.51 -8.07
C ASP A 105 -5.18 -11.48 -7.53
N GLU A 106 -4.24 -10.98 -6.73
CA GLU A 106 -3.15 -11.77 -6.14
C GLU A 106 -3.60 -12.63 -4.93
N GLY A 107 -4.82 -12.39 -4.44
CA GLY A 107 -5.45 -13.11 -3.34
C GLY A 107 -4.97 -12.69 -1.95
N GLU A 108 -5.45 -13.39 -0.92
CA GLU A 108 -5.12 -13.08 0.48
C GLU A 108 -3.81 -13.73 0.94
N GLY A 109 -3.21 -13.12 1.98
CA GLY A 109 -2.03 -13.65 2.67
C GLY A 109 -0.79 -12.77 2.51
N ARG A 110 0.07 -12.79 3.53
CA ARG A 110 1.31 -12.02 3.53
C ARG A 110 2.35 -12.69 2.62
N ARG A 111 2.95 -11.92 1.72
CA ARG A 111 3.96 -12.40 0.77
C ARG A 111 5.13 -11.43 0.73
N LEU A 112 6.27 -11.92 0.28
CA LEU A 112 7.42 -11.07 -0.01
C LEU A 112 7.15 -10.27 -1.28
N MET A 113 7.21 -8.95 -1.18
CA MET A 113 6.93 -8.03 -2.26
C MET A 113 8.06 -7.01 -2.38
N ARG A 114 8.33 -6.58 -3.62
CA ARG A 114 9.05 -5.34 -3.89
C ARG A 114 8.02 -4.22 -3.83
N VAL A 115 8.28 -3.20 -3.01
CA VAL A 115 7.45 -2.00 -2.92
C VAL A 115 8.30 -0.78 -3.23
N ILE A 116 7.80 0.07 -4.10
CA ILE A 116 8.44 1.32 -4.51
C ILE A 116 7.49 2.46 -4.20
N TYR A 117 7.94 3.41 -3.39
CA TYR A 117 7.30 4.72 -3.26
C TYR A 117 8.03 5.71 -4.16
N ARG A 118 7.31 6.46 -4.97
CA ARG A 118 7.89 7.46 -5.88
C ARG A 118 7.04 8.71 -5.92
N TYR A 119 7.68 9.87 -5.80
CA TYR A 119 7.04 11.14 -6.07
C TYR A 119 6.94 11.42 -7.57
N ASN A 120 5.72 11.58 -8.08
CA ASN A 120 5.45 11.99 -9.45
C ASN A 120 5.12 13.49 -9.51
N ARG A 121 6.15 14.30 -9.75
CA ARG A 121 6.04 15.77 -9.81
C ARG A 121 5.05 16.27 -10.86
N ASN A 122 4.93 15.60 -12.01
CA ASN A 122 4.04 16.02 -13.09
C ASN A 122 2.56 15.86 -12.71
N LYS A 123 2.25 14.79 -11.97
CA LYS A 123 0.90 14.51 -11.49
C LYS A 123 0.63 15.05 -10.09
N ARG A 124 1.66 15.53 -9.39
CA ARG A 124 1.61 15.91 -7.96
C ARG A 124 1.06 14.78 -7.10
N THR A 125 1.55 13.56 -7.33
CA THR A 125 1.09 12.38 -6.60
C THR A 125 2.26 11.65 -5.96
N LEU A 126 2.01 11.10 -4.77
CA LEU A 126 2.84 10.02 -4.22
C LEU A 126 2.27 8.70 -4.74
N GLU A 127 3.06 7.98 -5.51
CA GLU A 127 2.68 6.70 -6.11
C GLU A 127 3.35 5.56 -5.33
N ARG A 128 2.60 4.49 -5.09
CA ARG A 128 3.10 3.23 -4.56
C ARG A 128 2.95 2.16 -5.64
N GLU A 129 4.04 1.49 -5.96
CA GLU A 129 4.08 0.32 -6.82
C GLU A 129 4.42 -0.90 -5.97
N GLU A 130 3.71 -2.01 -6.18
CA GLU A 130 4.03 -3.31 -5.60
C GLU A 130 4.20 -4.36 -6.68
N ALA A 131 5.08 -5.33 -6.43
CA ALA A 131 5.19 -6.53 -7.24
C ALA A 131 5.60 -7.72 -6.35
N LEU A 132 4.94 -8.87 -6.55
CA LEU A 132 5.25 -10.09 -5.82
C LEU A 132 6.63 -10.61 -6.22
N VAL A 133 7.46 -11.00 -5.25
CA VAL A 133 8.76 -11.61 -5.53
C VAL A 133 8.58 -13.10 -5.80
N GLU A 134 8.84 -13.53 -7.03
CA GLU A 134 8.57 -14.90 -7.48
C GLU A 134 9.69 -15.89 -7.11
N THR A 135 10.92 -15.39 -6.99
CA THR A 135 12.11 -16.21 -6.72
C THR A 135 12.74 -15.88 -5.38
N ALA A 136 13.55 -16.78 -4.84
CA ALA A 136 14.38 -16.45 -3.69
C ALA A 136 15.23 -15.19 -3.97
N LEU A 137 15.33 -14.32 -2.97
CA LEU A 137 16.17 -13.13 -3.08
C LEU A 137 17.63 -13.54 -3.35
N PRO A 138 18.35 -12.82 -4.23
CA PRO A 138 19.76 -13.05 -4.44
C PRO A 138 20.52 -12.86 -3.11
N LYS A 139 21.63 -13.58 -2.96
CA LYS A 139 22.58 -13.28 -1.89
C LYS A 139 23.37 -12.03 -2.28
N GLN A 140 23.79 -11.27 -1.28
CA GLN A 140 24.74 -10.20 -1.47
C GLN A 140 25.99 -10.75 -2.20
N PRO A 141 26.38 -10.16 -3.35
CA PRO A 141 27.58 -10.59 -4.05
C PRO A 141 28.83 -10.22 -3.24
N PRO A 142 29.92 -10.99 -3.37
CA PRO A 142 31.19 -10.66 -2.71
C PRO A 142 31.86 -9.42 -3.32
N ASP A 143 31.68 -9.19 -4.62
CA ASP A 143 32.15 -7.99 -5.33
C ASP A 143 30.94 -7.10 -5.68
N PRO A 144 30.93 -5.82 -5.26
CA PRO A 144 29.89 -4.85 -5.65
C PRO A 144 29.63 -4.76 -7.16
N LYS A 145 30.63 -5.02 -8.01
CA LYS A 145 30.49 -4.97 -9.48
C LYS A 145 29.62 -6.09 -10.05
N GLU A 146 29.42 -7.16 -9.29
CA GLU A 146 28.54 -8.28 -9.67
C GLU A 146 27.08 -8.05 -9.26
N PHE A 147 26.76 -6.89 -8.70
CA PHE A 147 25.39 -6.55 -8.33
C PHE A 147 24.51 -6.39 -9.57
N ASP A 148 23.46 -7.19 -9.64
CA ASP A 148 22.50 -7.16 -10.73
C ASP A 148 21.07 -7.22 -10.18
N ARG A 149 20.34 -6.11 -10.38
CA ARG A 149 18.94 -5.95 -9.98
C ARG A 149 18.00 -6.92 -10.69
N SER A 150 18.33 -7.29 -11.94
CA SER A 150 17.50 -8.16 -12.77
C SER A 150 17.40 -9.60 -12.24
N ARG A 151 18.27 -9.98 -11.29
CA ARG A 151 18.21 -11.26 -10.59
C ARG A 151 17.00 -11.39 -9.68
N VAL A 152 16.39 -10.28 -9.28
CA VAL A 152 15.12 -10.28 -8.55
C VAL A 152 13.98 -10.40 -9.56
N LYS A 153 13.41 -11.60 -9.69
CA LYS A 153 12.21 -11.80 -10.50
C LYS A 153 10.98 -11.39 -9.72
N VAL A 154 10.20 -10.51 -10.33
CA VAL A 154 8.93 -10.04 -9.79
C VAL A 154 7.80 -10.36 -10.76
N ALA A 155 6.60 -10.55 -10.21
CA ALA A 155 5.37 -10.74 -10.97
C ALA A 155 4.90 -9.40 -11.57
N ARG A 156 3.61 -9.35 -11.96
CA ARG A 156 2.98 -8.11 -12.46
C ARG A 156 3.10 -6.99 -11.43
N GLU A 157 3.45 -5.81 -11.92
CA GLU A 157 3.47 -4.58 -11.12
C GLU A 157 2.03 -4.04 -10.98
N TYR A 158 1.64 -3.76 -9.74
CA TYR A 158 0.40 -3.07 -9.41
C TYR A 158 0.74 -1.69 -8.85
N LYS A 159 0.11 -0.65 -9.40
CA LYS A 159 0.39 0.74 -9.06
C LYS A 159 -0.85 1.43 -8.53
N THR A 160 -0.71 2.14 -7.41
CA THR A 160 -1.76 2.93 -6.80
C THR A 160 -1.24 4.31 -6.40
N THR A 161 -2.11 5.31 -6.45
CA THR A 161 -1.86 6.60 -5.81
C THR A 161 -2.13 6.45 -4.32
N VAL A 162 -1.22 6.92 -3.47
CA VAL A 162 -1.37 6.89 -2.00
C VAL A 162 -1.52 8.27 -1.37
N ALA A 163 -1.14 9.33 -2.11
CA ALA A 163 -1.47 10.70 -1.78
C ALA A 163 -1.60 11.56 -3.06
N GLU A 164 -2.60 12.42 -3.11
CA GLU A 164 -2.80 13.44 -4.15
C GLU A 164 -2.36 14.84 -3.68
N ASN A 165 -2.23 15.77 -4.63
CA ASN A 165 -1.84 17.17 -4.40
C ASN A 165 -0.51 17.37 -3.65
N VAL A 166 0.43 16.45 -3.85
CA VAL A 166 1.76 16.48 -3.26
C VAL A 166 2.64 17.51 -3.99
N THR A 167 3.09 18.54 -3.30
CA THR A 167 3.96 19.59 -3.82
C THR A 167 5.44 19.31 -3.57
N ASP A 168 5.75 18.60 -2.48
CA ASP A 168 7.11 18.20 -2.15
C ASP A 168 7.15 16.85 -1.43
N LEU A 169 8.21 16.08 -1.69
CA LEU A 169 8.55 14.86 -0.97
C LEU A 169 10.05 14.89 -0.69
N LYS A 170 10.42 14.71 0.58
CA LYS A 170 11.80 14.53 1.01
C LYS A 170 11.96 13.24 1.80
N ILE A 171 12.90 12.41 1.36
CA ILE A 171 13.33 11.18 2.03
C ILE A 171 14.76 11.40 2.53
N THR A 172 14.96 11.24 3.84
CA THR A 172 16.28 11.35 4.47
C THR A 172 16.63 10.04 5.18
N TYR A 173 17.77 9.47 4.84
CA TYR A 173 18.30 8.24 5.44
C TYR A 173 19.16 8.58 6.66
N ILE A 174 18.83 7.98 7.80
CA ILE A 174 19.45 8.27 9.10
C ILE A 174 20.37 7.12 9.48
N TRP A 175 21.66 7.44 9.62
CA TRP A 175 22.70 6.53 10.06
C TRP A 175 23.21 6.90 11.44
N VAL A 176 23.25 5.95 12.36
CA VAL A 176 23.86 6.13 13.69
C VAL A 176 25.20 5.37 13.67
N PRO A 177 26.34 6.08 13.72
CA PRO A 177 27.64 5.45 13.73
C PRO A 177 27.80 4.47 14.91
N ALA A 178 28.68 3.49 14.73
CA ALA A 178 29.17 2.71 15.86
C ALA A 178 29.96 3.64 16.80
N PRO A 179 29.79 3.51 18.13
CA PRO A 179 30.63 4.26 19.07
C PRO A 179 32.09 3.81 18.92
N ASP A 180 33.01 4.78 19.00
CA ASP A 180 34.45 4.51 18.91
C ASP A 180 34.96 3.75 20.15
N ASP A 181 34.31 3.96 21.29
CA ASP A 181 34.55 3.25 22.54
C ASP A 181 33.35 2.33 22.81
N ILE A 182 33.54 1.04 22.57
CA ILE A 182 32.62 0.02 23.08
C ILE A 182 33.06 -0.16 24.53
N SER A 183 32.50 0.66 25.42
CA SER A 183 32.66 0.46 26.86
C SER A 183 32.39 -1.01 27.20
N ASP A 184 33.14 -1.54 28.17
CA ASP A 184 33.05 -2.94 28.61
C ASP A 184 31.56 -3.30 28.75
N PRO A 185 31.07 -4.44 28.23
CA PRO A 185 29.67 -4.83 28.42
C PRO A 185 29.22 -4.90 29.90
N ASN A 186 30.16 -4.80 30.85
CA ASN A 186 29.91 -4.67 32.29
C ASN A 186 29.92 -3.21 32.83
N ASP A 187 30.09 -2.19 31.99
CA ASP A 187 29.98 -0.79 32.43
C ASP A 187 28.52 -0.48 32.82
N GLU A 188 28.34 0.09 34.01
CA GLU A 188 27.00 0.44 34.53
C GLU A 188 26.41 1.69 33.86
N GLU A 189 27.25 2.50 33.20
CA GLU A 189 26.82 3.73 32.53
C GLU A 189 26.43 3.49 31.06
N PRO A 190 25.28 4.01 30.62
CA PRO A 190 24.86 3.88 29.23
C PRO A 190 25.86 4.62 28.31
N PRO A 191 26.16 4.07 27.13
CA PRO A 191 27.08 4.70 26.20
C PRO A 191 26.56 6.07 25.77
N VAL A 192 27.48 7.04 25.65
CA VAL A 192 27.15 8.40 25.23
C VAL A 192 26.54 8.36 23.82
N PRO A 193 25.38 9.02 23.59
CA PRO A 193 24.77 9.07 22.27
C PRO A 193 25.68 9.72 21.23
N VAL A 194 25.97 9.00 20.14
CA VAL A 194 26.72 9.54 19.00
C VAL A 194 25.75 10.26 18.05
N PRO A 195 26.09 11.46 17.55
CA PRO A 195 25.26 12.17 16.57
C PRO A 195 25.04 11.35 15.29
N ALA A 196 23.80 11.34 14.81
CA ALA A 196 23.43 10.68 13.57
C ALA A 196 23.96 11.44 12.34
N VAL A 197 24.19 10.69 11.27
CA VAL A 197 24.53 11.16 9.93
C VAL A 197 23.28 11.08 9.07
N TYR A 198 22.94 12.16 8.37
CA TYR A 198 21.76 12.27 7.53
C TYR A 198 22.19 12.32 6.07
N MET A 199 21.55 11.49 5.23
CA MET A 199 21.87 11.37 3.80
C MET A 199 20.60 11.48 2.97
N GLU A 200 20.70 12.07 1.78
CA GLU A 200 19.58 12.22 0.82
C GLU A 200 19.55 11.11 -0.24
N ARG A 201 20.53 10.20 -0.20
CA ARG A 201 20.63 9.04 -1.08
C ARG A 201 21.01 7.80 -0.29
N HIS A 202 20.59 6.66 -0.79
CA HIS A 202 20.97 5.34 -0.29
C HIS A 202 21.18 4.39 -1.47
N ASP A 203 22.41 3.95 -1.69
CA ASP A 203 22.70 3.01 -2.76
C ASP A 203 22.55 1.54 -2.32
N PRO A 204 22.35 0.62 -3.28
CA PRO A 204 22.39 -0.80 -3.00
C PRO A 204 23.68 -1.21 -2.30
N LEU A 205 23.63 -2.32 -1.56
CA LEU A 205 24.75 -2.90 -0.79
C LEU A 205 25.20 -2.12 0.46
N TRP A 206 24.75 -0.87 0.67
CA TRP A 206 25.06 -0.15 1.91
C TRP A 206 24.40 -0.76 3.15
N GLY A 207 23.35 -1.57 2.94
CA GLY A 207 22.63 -2.25 4.00
C GLY A 207 21.33 -1.52 4.34
N LEU A 208 20.98 -1.48 5.62
CA LEU A 208 19.79 -0.77 6.09
C LEU A 208 20.20 0.40 6.99
N PRO A 209 19.62 1.59 6.79
CA PRO A 209 19.82 2.70 7.71
C PRO A 209 19.15 2.42 9.06
N GLN A 210 19.54 3.16 10.11
CA GLN A 210 18.88 3.08 11.41
C GLN A 210 17.49 3.70 11.41
N GLY A 211 17.19 4.57 10.44
CA GLY A 211 15.86 5.08 10.21
C GLY A 211 15.73 5.80 8.87
N VAL A 212 14.49 6.07 8.48
CA VAL A 212 14.16 6.96 7.37
C VAL A 212 13.26 8.05 7.92
N GLN A 213 13.58 9.30 7.60
CA GLN A 213 12.66 10.42 7.82
C GLN A 213 11.97 10.72 6.49
N LEU A 214 10.64 10.81 6.55
CA LEU A 214 9.80 11.19 5.42
C LEU A 214 9.18 12.55 5.75
N ALA A 215 9.30 13.50 4.84
CA ALA A 215 8.54 14.74 4.85
C ALA A 215 7.72 14.83 3.56
N ILE A 216 6.41 15.06 3.71
CA ILE A 216 5.49 15.25 2.59
C ILE A 216 4.78 16.58 2.75
N THR A 217 4.75 17.38 1.69
CA THR A 217 3.96 18.62 1.63
C THR A 217 2.81 18.42 0.65
N LEU A 218 1.59 18.67 1.13
CA LEU A 218 0.36 18.61 0.35
C LEU A 218 -0.24 20.01 0.29
N ARG A 219 -0.88 20.32 -0.84
CA ARG A 219 -1.64 21.55 -1.03
C ARG A 219 -3.13 21.27 -1.03
N ASP A 220 -3.89 22.16 -0.42
CA ASP A 220 -5.35 22.13 -0.50
C ASP A 220 -5.78 22.53 -1.93
N PRO A 221 -6.52 21.68 -2.68
CA PRO A 221 -6.96 22.01 -4.04
C PRO A 221 -8.00 23.13 -4.07
N ASP A 222 -8.68 23.41 -2.95
CA ASP A 222 -9.69 24.46 -2.85
C ASP A 222 -9.08 25.80 -2.38
N ASP A 223 -7.83 25.78 -1.88
CA ASP A 223 -7.10 26.95 -1.37
C ASP A 223 -5.59 26.83 -1.66
N ASP A 224 -5.15 27.50 -2.73
CA ASP A 224 -3.75 27.47 -3.20
C ASP A 224 -2.73 28.03 -2.20
N GLU A 225 -3.16 28.80 -1.19
CA GLU A 225 -2.27 29.33 -0.14
C GLU A 225 -2.09 28.35 1.03
N LYS A 226 -2.96 27.33 1.12
CA LYS A 226 -2.98 26.39 2.23
C LYS A 226 -2.18 25.14 1.90
N GLU A 227 -0.98 25.08 2.47
CA GLU A 227 -0.13 23.90 2.44
C GLU A 227 -0.06 23.23 3.81
N TYR A 228 0.09 21.92 3.79
CA TYR A 228 0.26 21.09 4.97
C TYR A 228 1.50 20.23 4.80
N THR A 229 2.46 20.35 5.71
CA THR A 229 3.64 19.49 5.76
C THR A 229 3.54 18.54 6.93
N LEU A 230 3.71 17.25 6.66
CA LEU A 230 3.85 16.22 7.68
C LEU A 230 5.25 15.61 7.59
N GLU A 231 5.94 15.58 8.72
CA GLU A 231 7.27 14.98 8.86
C GLU A 231 7.22 13.89 9.95
N ALA A 232 7.81 12.73 9.66
CA ALA A 232 7.94 11.66 10.63
C ALA A 232 9.20 10.84 10.39
N THR A 233 9.78 10.37 11.50
CA THR A 233 10.94 9.47 11.50
C THR A 233 10.49 8.04 11.78
N PHE A 234 10.86 7.14 10.87
CA PHE A 234 10.57 5.71 10.93
C PHE A 234 11.85 4.96 11.31
N PRO A 235 11.99 4.48 12.56
CA PRO A 235 13.16 3.71 12.98
C PRO A 235 13.13 2.31 12.34
N SER A 236 14.28 1.87 11.82
CA SER A 236 14.40 0.51 11.26
C SER A 236 14.31 -0.52 12.37
N ARG A 237 13.41 -1.49 12.21
CA ARG A 237 13.28 -2.64 13.13
C ARG A 237 14.06 -3.87 12.67
N ALA A 238 14.56 -3.84 11.44
CA ALA A 238 15.43 -4.88 10.92
C ALA A 238 16.85 -4.68 11.48
N ASN A 239 17.66 -5.75 11.51
CA ASN A 239 19.04 -5.68 11.98
C ASN A 239 19.88 -4.78 11.05
N ALA A 240 19.95 -3.49 11.39
CA ALA A 240 20.82 -2.52 10.76
C ALA A 240 22.20 -2.60 11.42
N PHE A 241 23.23 -2.95 10.64
CA PHE A 241 24.60 -2.90 11.13
C PHE A 241 25.03 -1.45 11.28
N ARG A 242 25.68 -1.13 12.41
CA ARG A 242 26.31 0.17 12.60
C ARG A 242 27.71 0.12 12.03
N MET A 243 28.05 1.14 11.24
CA MET A 243 29.38 1.29 10.65
C MET A 243 30.16 2.37 11.39
N PRO A 244 31.50 2.30 11.39
CA PRO A 244 32.33 3.41 11.87
C PRO A 244 32.01 4.69 11.09
N ARG A 245 32.15 5.84 11.76
CA ARG A 245 31.84 7.14 11.16
C ARG A 245 32.61 7.40 9.86
N GLU A 246 33.90 7.06 9.83
CA GLU A 246 34.75 7.20 8.64
C GLU A 246 34.21 6.40 7.44
N SER A 247 33.57 5.25 7.67
CA SER A 247 32.98 4.45 6.59
C SER A 247 31.72 5.10 6.03
N LEU A 248 30.90 5.70 6.89
CA LEU A 248 29.73 6.48 6.48
C LEU A 248 30.14 7.73 5.70
N GLU A 249 31.20 8.41 6.14
CA GLU A 249 31.73 9.60 5.44
C GLU A 249 32.27 9.22 4.06
N LYS A 250 32.96 8.08 3.90
CA LYS A 250 33.36 7.57 2.58
C LYS A 250 32.17 7.32 1.65
N MET A 251 31.07 6.77 2.16
CA MET A 251 29.84 6.59 1.37
C MET A 251 29.25 7.92 0.87
N ILE A 252 29.49 9.02 1.59
CA ILE A 252 29.04 10.36 1.22
C ILE A 252 29.97 10.99 0.18
N PHE A 253 31.29 10.80 0.30
CA PHE A 253 32.30 11.60 -0.42
C PHE A 253 33.08 10.87 -1.52
N ASP A 254 33.13 9.53 -1.58
CA ASP A 254 33.88 8.77 -2.60
C ASP A 254 33.15 8.65 -3.97
N GLU A 255 32.03 9.35 -4.17
CA GLU A 255 31.29 9.40 -5.46
C GLU A 255 31.49 10.69 -6.28
N GLU A 256 32.45 11.57 -5.92
CA GLU A 256 32.91 12.67 -6.81
C GLU A 256 34.01 12.25 -7.81
#